data_AF-A0A2E2VZB7-F1
#
_entry.id   AF-A0A2E2VZB7-F1
#
_cell.length_a   1.000
_cell.length_b   1.000
_cell.length_c   1.000
_cell.angle_alpha   90.00
_cell.angle_beta   90.00
_cell.angle_gamma   90.00
#
_symmetry.space_group_name_H-M   'P 1'
#
loop_
_entity.id
_entity.type
_entity.pdbx_description
1 polymer ?
#
loop_
_entity_poly.entity_id
_entity_poly.type
_entity_poly.pdbx_seq_one_letter_code
_entity_poly.pdbx_strand_id
1 'polypeptide(L)'
;MAEHRLGINPGFLAKHTLSLRGVNESNAHAITAELDGLPCVDRVWLNMTKGTLKIAYDASHHNIDEMIAIVEKHGAVIKDNWWSRTKLGWQRQTDKNIKDNAKHEAHCCNKMPPQ
;
A
#
# COMPACT_ATOMS: atom_id res chain seq x y z
N MET A 1 -0.87 -21.84 -3.53
CA MET A 1 -0.09 -20.59 -3.67
C MET A 1 -1.09 -19.51 -4.04
N ALA A 2 -1.15 -18.39 -3.31
CA ALA A 2 -2.10 -17.33 -3.67
C ALA A 2 -1.59 -16.67 -4.95
N GLU A 3 -2.37 -16.75 -6.03
CA GLU A 3 -2.03 -16.09 -7.29
C GLU A 3 -2.15 -14.57 -7.11
N HIS A 4 -1.11 -13.86 -7.52
CA HIS A 4 -1.07 -12.40 -7.52
C HIS A 4 -1.54 -11.87 -8.87
N ARG A 5 -2.12 -10.66 -8.89
CA ARG A 5 -2.50 -10.02 -10.15
C ARG A 5 -1.28 -9.77 -11.04
N LEU A 6 -1.48 -9.82 -12.36
CA LEU A 6 -0.42 -9.58 -13.34
C LEU A 6 0.22 -8.19 -13.12
N GLY A 7 1.55 -8.13 -13.15
CA GLY A 7 2.31 -6.91 -12.92
C GLY A 7 2.72 -6.68 -11.45
N ILE A 8 2.29 -7.52 -10.51
CA ILE A 8 2.78 -7.48 -9.12
C ILE A 8 4.12 -8.20 -9.02
N ASN A 9 5.14 -7.53 -8.47
CA ASN A 9 6.33 -8.21 -7.98
C ASN A 9 6.10 -8.66 -6.53
N PRO A 10 6.02 -9.97 -6.24
CA PRO A 10 5.79 -10.46 -4.87
C PRO A 10 6.88 -10.02 -3.88
N GLY A 11 8.10 -9.74 -4.36
CA GLY A 11 9.20 -9.23 -3.53
C GLY A 11 9.01 -7.79 -3.04
N PHE A 12 8.11 -7.03 -3.69
CA PHE A 12 7.79 -5.64 -3.34
C PHE A 12 6.35 -5.48 -2.83
N LEU A 13 5.65 -6.59 -2.57
CA LEU A 13 4.27 -6.56 -2.10
C LEU A 13 4.19 -6.05 -0.66
N ALA A 14 3.62 -4.86 -0.48
CA ALA A 14 3.27 -4.32 0.83
C ALA A 14 1.81 -4.62 1.16
N LYS A 15 1.54 -4.93 2.44
CA LYS A 15 0.19 -5.19 2.95
C LYS A 15 -0.11 -4.24 4.10
N HIS A 16 -1.17 -3.46 3.95
CA HIS A 16 -1.53 -2.43 4.89
C HIS A 16 -2.95 -2.61 5.41
N THR A 17 -3.18 -2.09 6.61
CA THR A 17 -4.52 -2.03 7.21
C THR A 17 -4.74 -0.66 7.80
N LEU A 18 -5.70 0.06 7.25
CA LEU A 18 -6.10 1.41 7.61
C LEU A 18 -7.47 1.37 8.32
N SER A 19 -7.57 2.12 9.41
CA SER A 19 -8.86 2.37 10.07
C SER A 19 -9.42 3.69 9.56
N LEU A 20 -10.68 3.69 9.15
CA LEU A 20 -11.38 4.78 8.48
C LEU A 20 -12.52 5.34 9.35
N ARG A 21 -12.91 6.58 9.08
CA ARG A 21 -14.16 7.22 9.53
C ARG A 21 -14.91 7.76 8.32
N GLY A 22 -16.24 7.88 8.44
CA GLY A 22 -17.09 8.43 7.37
C GLY A 22 -17.41 7.45 6.25
N VAL A 23 -17.15 6.15 6.43
CA VAL A 23 -17.49 5.12 5.43
C VAL A 23 -19.01 4.90 5.39
N ASN A 24 -19.59 4.94 4.19
CA ASN A 24 -20.98 4.65 3.86
C ASN A 24 -21.05 3.81 2.57
N GLU A 25 -22.23 3.35 2.17
CA GLU A 25 -22.38 2.47 1.00
C GLU A 25 -21.84 3.10 -0.30
N SER A 26 -22.14 4.38 -0.53
CA SER A 26 -21.75 5.09 -1.74
C SER A 26 -20.24 5.26 -1.84
N ASN A 27 -19.59 5.77 -0.80
CA ASN A 27 -18.14 5.95 -0.84
C ASN A 27 -17.36 4.64 -0.70
N ALA A 28 -17.90 3.62 -0.01
CA ALA A 28 -17.23 2.34 0.09
C ALA A 28 -17.07 1.68 -1.28
N HIS A 29 -18.10 1.76 -2.11
CA HIS A 29 -18.05 1.29 -3.49
C HIS A 29 -17.04 2.09 -4.31
N ALA A 30 -17.10 3.43 -4.25
CA ALA A 30 -16.22 4.30 -5.02
C ALA A 30 -14.73 4.14 -4.64
N ILE A 31 -14.42 4.06 -3.34
CA ILE A 31 -13.07 3.80 -2.82
C ILE A 31 -12.54 2.46 -3.30
N THR A 32 -13.35 1.41 -3.17
CA THR A 32 -12.93 0.06 -3.55
C THR A 32 -12.71 -0.04 -5.05
N ALA A 33 -13.60 0.54 -5.86
CA ALA A 33 -13.49 0.54 -7.32
C ALA A 33 -12.25 1.31 -7.83
N GLU A 34 -11.98 2.49 -7.26
CA GLU A 34 -10.80 3.27 -7.67
C GLU A 34 -9.49 2.56 -7.26
N LEU A 35 -9.40 2.05 -6.03
CA LEU A 35 -8.21 1.33 -5.56
C LEU A 35 -7.97 0.03 -6.33
N ASP A 36 -9.02 -0.75 -6.60
CA ASP A 36 -8.89 -2.05 -7.29
C ASP A 36 -8.62 -1.88 -8.80
N GLY A 37 -8.95 -0.72 -9.35
CA GLY A 37 -8.64 -0.34 -10.74
C GLY A 37 -7.21 0.18 -10.95
N LEU A 38 -6.45 0.46 -9.87
CA LEU A 38 -5.07 0.89 -10.01
C LEU A 38 -4.18 -0.25 -10.53
N PRO A 39 -3.25 0.04 -11.46
CA PRO A 39 -2.20 -0.92 -11.79
C PRO A 39 -1.40 -1.25 -10.53
N CYS A 40 -0.78 -2.43 -10.45
CA CYS A 40 0.08 -2.81 -9.33
C CYS A 40 -0.62 -2.82 -7.94
N VAL A 41 -1.95 -2.82 -7.88
CA VAL A 41 -2.74 -3.17 -6.69
C VAL A 41 -3.18 -4.62 -6.79
N ASP A 42 -2.81 -5.42 -5.79
CA ASP A 42 -3.08 -6.86 -5.76
C ASP A 42 -4.46 -7.16 -5.21
N ARG A 43 -4.82 -6.56 -4.06
CA ARG A 43 -6.10 -6.81 -3.38
C ARG A 43 -6.57 -5.61 -2.60
N VAL A 44 -7.88 -5.37 -2.64
CA VAL A 44 -8.58 -4.36 -1.83
C VAL A 44 -9.72 -5.04 -1.09
N TRP A 45 -9.84 -4.78 0.21
CA TRP A 45 -10.96 -5.24 1.01
C TRP A 45 -11.37 -4.18 2.02
N LEU A 46 -12.59 -3.68 1.88
CA LEU A 46 -13.17 -2.68 2.77
C LEU A 46 -14.28 -3.29 3.60
N ASN A 47 -14.12 -3.25 4.93
CA ASN A 47 -15.17 -3.61 5.88
C ASN A 47 -15.85 -2.34 6.39
N MET A 48 -17.07 -2.09 5.91
CA MET A 48 -17.83 -0.89 6.27
C MET A 48 -18.24 -0.87 7.74
N THR A 49 -18.70 -2.00 8.27
CA THR A 49 -19.15 -2.12 9.67
C THR A 49 -18.04 -1.76 10.67
N LYS A 50 -16.79 -2.16 10.37
CA LYS A 50 -15.63 -1.88 11.20
C LYS A 50 -14.89 -0.60 10.81
N GLY A 51 -15.21 -0.02 9.65
CA GLY A 51 -14.44 1.06 9.04
C GLY A 51 -12.99 0.65 8.82
N THR A 52 -12.72 -0.52 8.24
CA THR A 52 -11.35 -1.03 8.06
C THR A 52 -11.08 -1.35 6.60
N LEU A 53 -10.06 -0.71 6.03
CA LEU A 53 -9.53 -1.01 4.71
C LEU A 53 -8.27 -1.87 4.84
N LYS A 54 -8.27 -3.04 4.21
CA LYS A 54 -7.07 -3.84 3.98
C LYS A 54 -6.70 -3.73 2.51
N ILE A 55 -5.44 -3.40 2.24
CA ILE A 55 -4.96 -3.26 0.87
C ILE A 55 -3.59 -3.94 0.73
N ALA A 56 -3.36 -4.53 -0.43
CA ALA A 56 -2.08 -5.06 -0.84
C ALA A 56 -1.71 -4.48 -2.21
N TYR A 57 -0.52 -3.90 -2.33
CA TYR A 57 -0.01 -3.30 -3.57
C TYR A 57 1.50 -3.44 -3.66
N ASP A 58 2.04 -3.27 -4.85
CA ASP A 58 3.48 -3.21 -5.08
C ASP A 58 4.03 -1.83 -4.65
N ALA A 59 4.78 -1.81 -3.54
CA ALA A 59 5.30 -0.56 -2.97
C ALA A 59 6.51 0.02 -3.73
N SER A 60 6.99 -0.65 -4.78
CA SER A 60 7.92 -0.01 -5.71
C SER A 60 7.23 1.03 -6.61
N HIS A 61 5.92 0.84 -6.86
CA HIS A 61 5.10 1.71 -7.70
C HIS A 61 4.23 2.66 -6.88
N HIS A 62 3.70 2.19 -5.75
CA HIS A 62 2.76 2.92 -4.92
C HIS A 62 3.26 3.16 -3.50
N ASN A 63 2.58 4.02 -2.76
CA ASN A 63 2.81 4.20 -1.33
C ASN A 63 1.50 4.46 -0.58
N ILE A 64 1.56 4.36 0.75
CA ILE A 64 0.37 4.44 1.60
C ILE A 64 -0.29 5.83 1.56
N ASP A 65 0.46 6.90 1.29
CA ASP A 65 -0.09 8.25 1.21
C ASP A 65 -0.95 8.45 -0.06
N GLU A 66 -0.57 7.83 -1.18
CA GLU A 66 -1.43 7.76 -2.38
C GLU A 66 -2.75 7.06 -2.08
N MET A 67 -2.71 5.95 -1.33
CA MET A 67 -3.93 5.22 -0.95
C MET A 67 -4.82 6.05 -0.02
N ILE A 68 -4.22 6.81 0.90
CA ILE A 68 -4.95 7.72 1.79
C ILE A 68 -5.62 8.84 0.98
N ALA A 69 -4.91 9.43 0.02
CA ALA A 69 -5.46 10.49 -0.82
C ALA A 69 -6.71 10.03 -1.60
N ILE A 70 -6.72 8.79 -2.10
CA ILE A 70 -7.89 8.21 -2.78
C ILE A 70 -9.06 8.03 -1.79
N VAL A 71 -8.78 7.55 -0.58
CA VAL A 71 -9.81 7.41 0.46
C VAL A 71 -10.44 8.76 0.81
N GLU A 72 -9.60 9.80 0.98
CA GLU A 72 -10.01 11.18 1.29
C GLU A 72 -10.79 11.84 0.15
N LYS A 73 -10.39 11.59 -1.11
CA LYS A 73 -11.10 12.05 -2.31
C LYS A 73 -12.57 11.60 -2.32
N HIS A 74 -12.88 10.42 -1.78
CA HIS A 74 -14.24 9.88 -1.69
C HIS A 74 -14.95 10.20 -0.36
N GLY A 75 -14.37 11.09 0.46
CA GLY A 75 -15.02 11.60 1.67
C GLY A 75 -14.93 10.69 2.90
N ALA A 76 -14.11 9.63 2.85
CA ALA A 76 -13.72 8.89 4.06
C ALA A 76 -12.34 9.39 4.53
N VAL A 77 -12.06 9.34 5.83
CA VAL A 77 -10.78 9.81 6.37
C VAL A 77 -10.13 8.75 7.23
N ILE A 78 -8.80 8.79 7.35
CA ILE A 78 -8.11 7.92 8.30
C ILE A 78 -8.51 8.31 9.72
N LYS A 79 -8.81 7.32 10.55
CA LYS A 79 -9.10 7.51 11.97
C LYS A 79 -7.84 8.04 12.64
N ASP A 80 -7.79 9.35 12.87
CA ASP A 80 -6.69 10.01 13.58
C ASP A 80 -6.76 9.64 15.06
N ASN A 81 -5.88 8.73 15.46
CA ASN A 81 -5.54 8.49 16.84
C ASN A 81 -4.02 8.23 16.90
N TRP A 82 -3.44 8.39 18.09
CA TRP A 82 -1.99 8.24 18.29
C TRP A 82 -1.44 6.92 17.72
N TRP A 83 -2.18 5.82 17.89
CA TRP A 83 -1.81 4.51 17.36
C TRP A 83 -1.82 4.46 15.83
N SER A 84 -2.79 5.09 15.18
CA SER A 84 -2.85 5.24 13.73
C SER A 84 -1.66 6.06 13.22
N ARG A 85 -1.25 7.13 13.90
CA ARG A 85 -0.10 7.97 13.50
C ARG A 85 1.22 7.18 13.55
N THR A 86 1.46 6.45 14.63
CA THR A 86 2.67 5.61 14.77
C THR A 86 2.68 4.49 13.74
N LYS A 87 1.56 3.80 13.54
CA LYS A 87 1.42 2.74 12.54
C LYS A 87 1.64 3.27 11.12
N LEU A 88 1.06 4.42 10.78
CA LEU A 88 1.28 5.08 9.50
C LEU A 88 2.75 5.43 9.26
N GLY A 89 3.46 5.90 10.30
CA GLY A 89 4.91 6.14 10.20
C GLY A 89 5.69 4.88 9.81
N TRP A 90 5.39 3.74 10.44
CA TRP A 90 6.02 2.47 10.09
C TRP A 90 5.68 2.02 8.67
N GLN A 91 4.41 2.14 8.27
CA GLN A 91 3.96 1.79 6.92
C GLN A 91 4.66 2.63 5.84
N ARG A 92 4.81 3.93 6.05
CA ARG A 92 5.56 4.83 5.16
C ARG A 92 7.04 4.43 5.06
N GLN A 93 7.66 4.07 6.18
CA GLN A 93 9.05 3.62 6.19
C GLN A 93 9.23 2.31 5.42
N THR A 94 8.30 1.37 5.58
CA THR A 94 8.30 0.11 4.82
C THR A 94 8.20 0.37 3.32
N ASP A 95 7.25 1.19 2.89
CA ASP A 95 7.07 1.52 1.47
C ASP A 95 8.32 2.21 0.91
N LYS A 96 8.89 3.15 1.67
CA LYS A 96 10.15 3.81 1.29
C LYS A 96 11.30 2.82 1.16
N ASN A 97 11.47 1.91 2.11
CA ASN A 97 12.52 0.89 2.06
C ASN A 97 12.36 -0.02 0.83
N ILE A 98 11.13 -0.42 0.50
CA ILE A 98 10.84 -1.23 -0.69
C ILE A 98 11.19 -0.44 -1.97
N LYS A 99 10.75 0.82 -2.05
CA LYS A 99 11.01 1.69 -3.20
C LYS A 99 12.49 1.97 -3.39
N ASP A 100 13.23 2.18 -2.31
CA ASP A 100 14.68 2.42 -2.34
C ASP A 100 15.43 1.12 -2.73
N ASN A 101 15.01 -0.04 -2.21
CA ASN A 101 15.55 -1.34 -2.62
C ASN A 101 15.26 -1.66 -4.10
N ALA A 102 14.09 -1.30 -4.61
CA ALA A 102 13.74 -1.50 -6.01
C ALA A 102 14.58 -0.62 -6.96
N LYS A 103 15.02 0.56 -6.50
CA LYS A 103 15.94 1.44 -7.23
C LYS A 103 17.40 1.01 -7.12
N HIS A 104 17.75 0.27 -6.08
CA HIS A 104 19.12 -0.16 -5.85
C HIS A 104 19.45 -1.32 -6.77
N GLU A 105 20.10 -1.03 -7.90
CA GLU A 105 20.76 -2.09 -8.67
C GLU A 105 21.85 -2.70 -7.76
N ALA A 106 21.83 -4.03 -7.60
CA ALA A 106 22.89 -4.73 -6.91
C ALA A 106 24.19 -4.48 -7.70
N HIS A 107 25.01 -3.52 -7.23
CA HIS A 107 26.36 -3.37 -7.71
C HIS A 107 27.10 -4.68 -7.44
N CYS A 108 27.22 -5.50 -8.48
CA CYS A 108 27.97 -6.73 -8.45
C CYS A 108 29.46 -6.36 -8.39
N CYS A 109 29.96 -6.09 -7.18
CA CYS A 109 31.38 -5.97 -6.88
C CYS A 109 32.02 -7.36 -6.80
N ASN A 110 31.94 -8.13 -7.88
CA ASN A 110 32.87 -9.23 -8.15
C ASN A 110 34.06 -8.69 -8.94
N LYS A 111 34.83 -7.76 -8.37
CA LYS A 111 36.23 -7.60 -8.77
C LYS A 111 37.06 -8.39 -7.78
N MET A 112 37.50 -9.58 -8.18
CA MET A 112 38.51 -10.31 -7.43
C MET A 112 39.74 -9.40 -7.25
N PRO A 113 40.36 -9.35 -6.07
CA PRO A 113 41.57 -8.56 -5.87
C PRO A 113 42.66 -9.05 -6.84
N PRO A 114 43.46 -8.15 -7.43
CA PRO A 114 44.59 -8.54 -8.26
C PRO A 114 45.58 -9.37 -7.41
N GLN A 115 46.10 -10.45 -8.01
CA GLN A 115 47.10 -11.34 -7.40
C GLN A 115 48.44 -10.63 -7.22
#